data_AF-A0A9D5UTL7-F1
#
_entry.id   AF-A0A9D5UTL7-F1
#
_cell.length_a   1.000
_cell.length_b   1.000
_cell.length_c   1.000
_cell.angle_alpha   90.00
_cell.angle_beta   90.00
_cell.angle_gamma   90.00
#
_symmetry.space_group_name_H-M   'P 1'
#
loop_
_entity.id
_entity.type
_entity.pdbx_description
1 polymer ?
#
loop_
_entity_poly.entity_id
_entity_poly.type
_entity_poly.pdbx_seq_one_letter_code
_entity_poly.pdbx_strand_id
1 'polypeptide(L)'
;MGNFSTIDEPEVVVNHYSNRIILYLESLEDKQVMRDRWFTQWREWIDFQSVDASQGGDGGSAQVLRRVSADYAVKIPSFGIVDRDALLNHTIMDSANWDAFLESDQNAFAAAANLHPHVKVLRRWEMENYLLHPKALGKLLRDAEKPNQVNCSAETTAQCLLDFSPIAILLSAANLVLLEHMKPPLSPLFDAPQSDPDLLKKAIIAQLQNKEITDLEDKIENKTAAIRSFLQDLTETPENQWNQLNHLIDGKLFLIRFCKWFGFKDGRRLELASKISEHHLIDTEIIEFMEMLKEKAVRLV
;
A
#
# COMPACT_ATOMS: atom_id res chain seq x y z
N MET A 1 -36.85 31.76 -24.12
CA MET A 1 -35.51 31.13 -24.19
C MET A 1 -34.70 31.71 -23.05
N GLY A 2 -34.40 30.90 -22.04
CA GLY A 2 -33.63 31.31 -20.87
C GLY A 2 -32.79 30.13 -20.38
N ASN A 3 -31.49 30.38 -20.28
CA ASN A 3 -30.36 29.46 -20.15
C ASN A 3 -30.57 28.21 -19.28
N PHE A 4 -30.30 27.05 -19.88
CA PHE A 4 -29.89 25.85 -19.16
C PHE A 4 -28.49 26.11 -18.58
N SER A 5 -28.39 26.18 -17.25
CA SER A 5 -27.13 26.02 -16.55
C SER A 5 -26.57 24.63 -16.90
N THR A 6 -25.33 24.61 -17.37
CA THR A 6 -24.53 23.39 -17.55
C THR A 6 -24.59 22.56 -16.26
N ILE A 7 -25.15 21.37 -16.37
CA ILE A 7 -25.29 20.40 -15.29
C ILE A 7 -23.89 19.80 -15.07
N ASP A 8 -23.23 20.17 -13.98
CA ASP A 8 -22.07 19.44 -13.42
C ASP A 8 -22.49 18.13 -12.72
N GLU A 9 -23.78 17.79 -12.74
CA GLU A 9 -24.38 16.74 -11.92
C GLU A 9 -24.84 15.44 -12.62
N PRO A 10 -24.40 15.01 -13.84
CA PRO A 10 -24.79 13.67 -14.31
C PRO A 10 -24.26 12.58 -13.37
N GLU A 11 -23.02 12.70 -12.89
CA GLU A 11 -22.41 11.75 -11.96
C GLU A 11 -23.04 11.82 -10.57
N VAL A 12 -23.30 13.03 -10.04
CA VAL A 12 -23.94 13.20 -8.74
C VAL A 12 -25.35 12.60 -8.74
N VAL A 13 -26.13 12.83 -9.80
CA VAL A 13 -27.46 12.23 -9.98
C VAL A 13 -27.34 10.71 -10.09
N VAL A 14 -26.47 10.18 -10.96
CA VAL A 14 -26.27 8.73 -11.11
C VAL A 14 -25.88 8.08 -9.78
N ASN A 15 -24.99 8.69 -9.01
CA ASN A 15 -24.55 8.18 -7.72
C ASN A 15 -25.68 8.19 -6.69
N HIS A 16 -26.48 9.27 -6.64
CA HIS A 16 -27.61 9.38 -5.74
C HIS A 16 -28.70 8.32 -5.99
N TYR A 17 -28.85 7.86 -7.24
CA TYR A 17 -29.85 6.85 -7.63
C TYR A 17 -29.27 5.43 -7.79
N SER A 18 -27.96 5.24 -7.64
CA SER A 18 -27.31 3.95 -7.88
C SER A 18 -27.59 2.89 -6.80
N ASN A 19 -28.09 3.29 -5.62
CA ASN A 19 -28.19 2.46 -4.41
C ASN A 19 -26.90 1.71 -4.06
N ARG A 20 -25.74 2.23 -4.50
CA ARG A 20 -24.41 1.68 -4.23
C ARG A 20 -23.64 2.57 -3.28
N ILE A 21 -22.71 1.97 -2.57
CA ILE A 21 -21.69 2.70 -1.82
C ILE A 21 -20.54 3.03 -2.77
N ILE A 22 -20.05 4.26 -2.74
CA ILE A 22 -18.83 4.64 -3.47
C ILE A 22 -17.61 4.31 -2.61
N LEU A 23 -16.64 3.59 -3.17
CA LEU A 23 -15.35 3.34 -2.54
C LEU A 23 -14.24 4.03 -3.33
N TYR A 24 -13.65 5.07 -2.74
CA TYR A 24 -12.51 5.79 -3.28
C TYR A 24 -11.19 5.11 -2.93
N LEU A 25 -10.34 4.97 -3.94
CA LEU A 25 -9.02 4.35 -3.87
C LEU A 25 -7.97 5.32 -4.42
N GLU A 26 -6.76 5.27 -3.88
CA GLU A 26 -5.69 6.21 -4.21
C GLU A 26 -5.33 6.21 -5.70
N SER A 27 -5.13 5.02 -6.28
CA SER A 27 -4.68 4.88 -7.66
C SER A 27 -5.59 4.04 -8.54
N LEU A 28 -5.39 4.14 -9.86
CA LEU A 28 -6.09 3.29 -10.83
C LEU A 28 -5.72 1.81 -10.63
N GLU A 29 -4.48 1.53 -10.24
CA GLU A 29 -4.00 0.17 -10.02
C GLU A 29 -4.67 -0.46 -8.80
N ASP A 30 -4.85 0.28 -7.70
CA ASP A 30 -5.56 -0.21 -6.51
C ASP A 30 -7.02 -0.53 -6.85
N LYS A 31 -7.65 0.32 -7.66
CA LYS A 31 -8.97 0.05 -8.22
C LYS A 31 -8.99 -1.25 -9.01
N GLN A 32 -8.01 -1.51 -9.86
CA GLN A 32 -7.96 -2.76 -10.62
C GLN A 32 -7.75 -3.97 -9.71
N VAL A 33 -6.89 -3.87 -8.70
CA VAL A 33 -6.70 -4.93 -7.68
C VAL A 33 -8.02 -5.23 -6.97
N MET A 34 -8.66 -4.22 -6.39
CA MET A 34 -9.86 -4.41 -5.60
C MET A 34 -11.08 -4.78 -6.45
N ARG A 35 -11.38 -4.00 -7.49
CA ARG A 35 -12.58 -4.18 -8.34
C ARG A 35 -12.47 -5.37 -9.27
N ASP A 36 -11.31 -5.59 -9.87
CA ASP A 36 -11.14 -6.53 -10.99
C ASP A 36 -10.54 -7.87 -10.60
N ARG A 37 -10.00 -8.01 -9.37
CA ARG A 37 -9.35 -9.24 -8.91
C ARG A 37 -9.92 -9.76 -7.61
N TRP A 38 -10.05 -8.92 -6.58
CA TRP A 38 -10.41 -9.36 -5.24
C TRP A 38 -11.92 -9.40 -4.98
N PHE A 39 -12.65 -8.38 -5.43
CA PHE A 39 -14.07 -8.20 -5.10
C PHE A 39 -14.93 -8.02 -6.36
N THR A 40 -14.61 -8.74 -7.43
CA THR A 40 -15.34 -8.71 -8.71
C THR A 40 -16.84 -8.93 -8.53
N GLN A 41 -17.22 -9.82 -7.62
CA GLN A 41 -18.58 -10.18 -7.31
C GLN A 41 -19.34 -9.10 -6.51
N TRP A 42 -18.69 -8.01 -6.09
CA TRP A 42 -19.32 -6.99 -5.24
C TRP A 42 -19.64 -5.67 -5.94
N ARG A 43 -19.39 -5.60 -7.24
CA ARG A 43 -19.67 -4.42 -8.08
C ARG A 43 -21.14 -4.05 -8.16
N GLU A 44 -22.04 -4.96 -7.78
CA GLU A 44 -23.47 -4.68 -7.70
C GLU A 44 -23.82 -3.79 -6.50
N TRP A 45 -23.03 -3.84 -5.42
CA TRP A 45 -23.23 -3.09 -4.18
C TRP A 45 -22.26 -1.92 -4.00
N ILE A 46 -21.05 -2.04 -4.56
CA ILE A 46 -19.96 -1.08 -4.36
C ILE A 46 -19.49 -0.56 -5.71
N ASP A 47 -19.47 0.75 -5.86
CA ASP A 47 -18.84 1.43 -6.99
C ASP A 47 -17.40 1.83 -6.64
N PHE A 48 -16.44 1.18 -7.28
CA PHE A 48 -15.01 1.41 -7.04
C PHE A 48 -14.50 2.56 -7.92
N GLN A 49 -14.05 3.62 -7.29
CA GLN A 49 -13.52 4.82 -7.95
C GLN A 49 -12.06 5.05 -7.56
N SER A 50 -11.26 5.47 -8.52
CA SER A 50 -9.91 5.94 -8.25
C SER A 50 -9.92 7.46 -8.23
N VAL A 51 -9.13 8.07 -7.36
CA VAL A 51 -8.94 9.52 -7.32
C VAL A 51 -7.78 10.01 -8.18
N ASP A 52 -7.05 9.12 -8.84
CA ASP A 52 -6.09 9.49 -9.88
C ASP A 52 -6.82 10.21 -11.01
N ALA A 53 -6.59 11.52 -11.11
CA ALA A 53 -7.19 12.33 -12.14
C ALA A 53 -6.56 11.96 -13.50
N SER A 54 -7.40 11.56 -14.46
CA SER A 54 -7.05 11.57 -15.89
C SER A 54 -6.77 12.99 -16.44
N GLN A 55 -6.73 14.01 -15.58
CA GLN A 55 -6.59 15.44 -15.90
C GLN A 55 -5.84 16.17 -14.74
N GLY A 56 -4.55 15.89 -14.54
CA GLY A 56 -3.59 16.85 -13.96
C GLY A 56 -3.75 17.29 -12.49
N GLY A 57 -4.51 16.58 -11.67
CA GLY A 57 -4.51 16.78 -10.21
C GLY A 57 -3.68 15.71 -9.52
N ASP A 58 -2.87 16.10 -8.53
CA ASP A 58 -2.15 15.16 -7.67
C ASP A 58 -3.17 14.19 -7.05
N GLY A 59 -3.04 12.90 -7.41
CA GLY A 59 -3.81 11.79 -6.85
C GLY A 59 -3.45 11.51 -5.38
N GLY A 60 -3.81 10.33 -4.89
CA GLY A 60 -3.40 9.85 -3.57
C GLY A 60 -4.32 10.20 -2.40
N SER A 61 -3.87 9.85 -1.20
CA SER A 61 -4.62 9.89 0.07
C SER A 61 -5.40 11.19 0.32
N ALA A 62 -4.81 12.37 0.07
CA ALA A 62 -5.49 13.64 0.31
C ALA A 62 -6.74 13.83 -0.57
N GLN A 63 -6.73 13.32 -1.80
CA GLN A 63 -7.91 13.36 -2.67
C GLN A 63 -8.99 12.39 -2.21
N VAL A 64 -8.62 11.21 -1.71
CA VAL A 64 -9.58 10.25 -1.14
C VAL A 64 -10.38 10.92 -0.02
N LEU A 65 -9.69 11.57 0.93
CA LEU A 65 -10.34 12.29 2.03
C LEU A 65 -11.26 13.42 1.54
N ARG A 66 -10.81 14.21 0.56
CA ARG A 66 -11.61 15.30 -0.02
C ARG A 66 -12.89 14.79 -0.68
N ARG A 67 -12.79 13.71 -1.47
CA ARG A 67 -13.93 13.12 -2.18
C ARG A 67 -14.95 12.52 -1.21
N VAL A 68 -14.49 11.76 -0.21
CA VAL A 68 -15.36 11.24 0.85
C VAL A 68 -16.09 12.36 1.57
N SER A 69 -15.38 13.42 1.97
CA SER A 69 -15.98 14.56 2.66
C SER A 69 -17.04 15.28 1.80
N ALA A 70 -16.76 15.46 0.51
CA ALA A 70 -17.68 16.11 -0.43
C ALA A 70 -18.98 15.30 -0.61
N ASP A 71 -18.88 13.99 -0.75
CA ASP A 71 -20.04 13.10 -0.88
C ASP A 71 -20.91 13.11 0.38
N TYR A 72 -20.29 13.07 1.57
CA TYR A 72 -21.03 13.16 2.83
C TYR A 72 -21.76 14.50 2.99
N ALA A 73 -21.20 15.60 2.48
CA ALA A 73 -21.87 16.91 2.51
C ALA A 73 -23.18 16.91 1.70
N VAL A 74 -23.29 16.05 0.69
CA VAL A 74 -24.51 15.86 -0.14
C VAL A 74 -25.24 14.54 0.13
N LYS A 75 -24.96 13.89 1.27
CA LYS A 75 -25.61 12.66 1.75
C LYS A 75 -25.45 11.46 0.80
N ILE A 76 -24.35 11.40 0.06
CA ILE A 76 -23.97 10.21 -0.72
C ILE A 76 -23.13 9.30 0.18
N PRO A 77 -23.49 8.01 0.35
CA PRO A 77 -22.71 7.09 1.17
C PRO A 77 -21.41 6.71 0.43
N SER A 78 -20.29 7.22 0.93
CA SER A 78 -18.97 6.95 0.36
C SER A 78 -17.96 6.55 1.43
N PHE A 79 -16.90 5.85 1.02
CA PHE A 79 -15.80 5.45 1.88
C PHE A 79 -14.48 5.58 1.13
N GLY A 80 -13.38 5.59 1.85
CA GLY A 80 -12.03 5.61 1.28
C GLY A 80 -11.15 4.51 1.84
N ILE A 81 -10.19 4.04 1.06
CA ILE A 81 -9.01 3.32 1.55
C ILE A 81 -7.78 4.15 1.19
N VAL A 82 -6.88 4.32 2.16
CA VAL A 82 -5.60 4.99 1.98
C VAL A 82 -4.47 4.16 2.55
N ASP A 83 -3.30 4.31 1.96
CA ASP A 83 -2.05 3.70 2.39
C ASP A 83 -1.62 4.23 3.77
N ARG A 84 -0.78 3.48 4.49
CA ARG A 84 -0.35 3.85 5.85
C ARG A 84 0.51 5.11 5.84
N ASP A 85 1.23 5.37 4.76
CA ASP A 85 2.04 6.57 4.59
C ASP A 85 1.23 7.87 4.48
N ALA A 86 -0.09 7.79 4.30
CA ALA A 86 -1.01 8.91 4.45
C ALA A 86 -0.89 9.58 5.83
N LEU A 87 -0.48 8.84 6.87
CA LEU A 87 -0.20 9.35 8.22
C LEU A 87 1.00 10.32 8.25
N LEU A 88 1.86 10.27 7.24
CA LEU A 88 3.05 11.12 7.09
C LEU A 88 2.81 12.28 6.11
N ASN A 89 1.61 12.35 5.51
CA ASN A 89 1.29 13.35 4.49
C ASN A 89 0.92 14.71 5.12
N HIS A 90 1.82 15.69 4.99
CA HIS A 90 1.65 17.06 5.49
C HIS A 90 0.51 17.86 4.82
N THR A 91 -0.08 17.35 3.75
CA THR A 91 -1.28 17.96 3.14
C THR A 91 -2.58 17.49 3.80
N ILE A 92 -2.52 16.42 4.59
CA ILE A 92 -3.66 15.86 5.34
C ILE A 92 -3.61 16.30 6.80
N MET A 93 -2.42 16.34 7.38
CA MET A 93 -2.20 16.66 8.79
C MET A 93 -1.18 17.79 8.94
N ASP A 94 -1.40 18.68 9.91
CA ASP A 94 -0.46 19.79 10.24
C ASP A 94 0.94 19.26 10.64
N SER A 95 1.00 18.06 11.22
CA SER A 95 2.24 17.34 11.50
C SER A 95 2.11 15.85 11.18
N ALA A 96 3.18 15.26 10.66
CA ALA A 96 3.26 13.82 10.40
C ALA A 96 3.07 13.02 11.71
N ASN A 97 2.19 12.02 11.68
CA ASN A 97 1.88 11.16 12.82
C ASN A 97 2.82 9.95 12.83
N TRP A 98 4.09 10.21 13.16
CA TRP A 98 5.14 9.19 13.20
C TRP A 98 4.85 8.06 14.20
N ASP A 99 4.23 8.39 15.34
CA ASP A 99 3.89 7.40 16.36
C ASP A 99 2.88 6.38 15.83
N ALA A 100 1.79 6.85 15.20
CA ALA A 100 0.83 5.95 14.55
C ALA A 100 1.47 5.21 13.37
N PHE A 101 2.31 5.87 12.57
CA PHE A 101 3.00 5.23 11.45
C PHE A 101 3.96 4.12 11.91
N LEU A 102 4.56 4.19 13.09
CA LEU A 102 5.48 3.19 13.64
C LEU A 102 4.81 2.21 14.63
N GLU A 103 3.49 2.29 14.83
CA GLU A 103 2.78 1.42 15.77
C GLU A 103 2.63 -0.02 15.23
N SER A 104 3.17 -0.99 15.96
CA SER A 104 3.16 -2.41 15.57
C SER A 104 1.98 -3.18 16.16
N ASP A 105 1.41 -2.71 17.27
CA ASP A 105 0.19 -3.29 17.82
C ASP A 105 -1.01 -2.86 16.99
N GLN A 106 -1.79 -3.84 16.51
CA GLN A 106 -2.87 -3.57 15.57
C GLN A 106 -4.03 -2.79 16.19
N ASN A 107 -4.29 -2.96 17.49
CA ASN A 107 -5.37 -2.27 18.18
C ASN A 107 -4.98 -0.82 18.48
N ALA A 108 -3.74 -0.61 18.94
CA ALA A 108 -3.17 0.71 19.13
C ALA A 108 -3.09 1.47 17.79
N PHE A 109 -2.69 0.79 16.71
CA PHE A 109 -2.68 1.38 15.37
C PHE A 109 -4.09 1.79 14.95
N ALA A 110 -5.09 0.91 15.07
CA ALA A 110 -6.47 1.23 14.69
C ALA A 110 -7.04 2.42 15.47
N ALA A 111 -6.63 2.61 16.73
CA ALA A 111 -7.03 3.75 17.54
C ALA A 111 -6.31 5.05 17.14
N ALA A 112 -5.03 4.97 16.77
CA ALA A 112 -4.19 6.13 16.45
C ALA A 112 -4.29 6.59 14.98
N ALA A 113 -4.54 5.66 14.04
CA ALA A 113 -4.56 5.89 12.60
C ALA A 113 -5.94 6.37 12.10
N ASN A 114 -6.51 7.39 12.75
CA ASN A 114 -7.83 7.94 12.41
C ASN A 114 -7.70 9.27 11.65
N LEU A 115 -7.74 9.20 10.32
CA LEU A 115 -7.73 10.39 9.46
C LEU A 115 -9.14 10.94 9.17
N HIS A 116 -10.13 10.06 9.06
CA HIS A 116 -11.52 10.42 8.81
C HIS A 116 -12.44 9.23 9.18
N PRO A 117 -13.64 9.43 9.75
CA PRO A 117 -14.52 8.33 10.20
C PRO A 117 -14.96 7.32 9.13
N HIS A 118 -14.85 7.70 7.85
CA HIS A 118 -15.23 6.91 6.69
C HIS A 118 -14.05 6.55 5.78
N VAL A 119 -12.82 6.76 6.25
CA VAL A 119 -11.60 6.38 5.52
C VAL A 119 -10.85 5.33 6.33
N LYS A 120 -10.53 4.22 5.67
CA LYS A 120 -9.71 3.15 6.23
C LYS A 120 -8.24 3.40 5.88
N VAL A 121 -7.41 3.62 6.90
CA VAL A 121 -5.96 3.55 6.76
C VAL A 121 -5.54 2.08 6.84
N LEU A 122 -4.77 1.61 5.86
CA LEU A 122 -4.25 0.25 5.79
C LEU A 122 -3.19 0.00 6.89
N ARG A 123 -3.11 -1.22 7.43
CA ARG A 123 -2.09 -1.59 8.43
C ARG A 123 -0.69 -1.72 7.86
N ARG A 124 -0.54 -2.07 6.59
CA ARG A 124 0.75 -2.15 5.90
C ARG A 124 1.05 -0.87 5.14
N TRP A 125 2.33 -0.61 4.86
CA TRP A 125 2.80 0.63 4.24
C TRP A 125 1.95 1.04 3.05
N GLU A 126 1.83 0.18 2.03
CA GLU A 126 1.02 0.41 0.83
C GLU A 126 0.18 -0.83 0.47
N MET A 127 -0.74 -0.69 -0.49
CA MET A 127 -1.46 -1.80 -1.13
C MET A 127 -0.53 -2.93 -1.62
N GLU A 128 0.67 -2.57 -2.07
CA GLU A 128 1.72 -3.43 -2.57
C GLU A 128 2.16 -4.46 -1.54
N ASN A 129 2.20 -4.08 -0.27
CA ASN A 129 2.57 -4.98 0.82
C ASN A 129 1.55 -6.11 0.98
N TYR A 130 0.29 -5.92 0.60
CA TYR A 130 -0.70 -7.00 0.57
C TYR A 130 -0.45 -7.96 -0.61
N LEU A 131 0.23 -7.51 -1.67
CA LEU A 131 0.60 -8.34 -2.82
C LEU A 131 1.84 -9.22 -2.55
N LEU A 132 2.65 -8.86 -1.55
CA LEU A 132 3.86 -9.58 -1.15
C LEU A 132 3.57 -10.82 -0.28
N HIS A 133 2.52 -11.59 -0.60
CA HIS A 133 2.18 -12.81 0.13
C HIS A 133 3.08 -13.98 -0.31
N PRO A 134 3.82 -14.67 0.59
CA PRO A 134 4.79 -15.70 0.22
C PRO A 134 4.22 -16.81 -0.66
N LYS A 135 3.05 -17.34 -0.31
CA LYS A 135 2.35 -18.37 -1.12
C LYS A 135 1.97 -17.90 -2.54
N ALA A 136 1.62 -16.63 -2.74
CA ALA A 136 1.28 -16.09 -4.06
C ALA A 136 2.54 -15.85 -4.89
N LEU A 137 3.58 -15.28 -4.28
CA LEU A 137 4.89 -15.10 -4.90
C LEU A 137 5.51 -16.44 -5.30
N GLY A 138 5.46 -17.45 -4.43
CA GLY A 138 5.96 -18.79 -4.73
C GLY A 138 5.23 -19.46 -5.90
N LYS A 139 3.96 -19.11 -6.14
CA LYS A 139 3.23 -19.53 -7.35
C LYS A 139 3.69 -18.77 -8.57
N LEU A 140 3.82 -17.45 -8.49
CA LEU A 140 4.35 -16.65 -9.59
C LEU A 140 5.74 -17.14 -10.03
N LEU A 141 6.63 -17.45 -9.07
CA LEU A 141 7.95 -18.01 -9.34
C LEU A 141 7.86 -19.36 -10.07
N ARG A 142 7.02 -20.29 -9.60
CA ARG A 142 6.80 -21.59 -10.26
C ARG A 142 6.20 -21.49 -11.65
N ASP A 143 5.30 -20.54 -11.86
CA ASP A 143 4.64 -20.36 -13.16
C ASP A 143 5.60 -19.75 -14.19
N ALA A 144 6.60 -18.99 -13.72
CA ALA A 144 7.59 -18.35 -14.57
C ALA A 144 8.83 -19.22 -14.85
N GLU A 145 9.26 -20.06 -13.91
CA GLU A 145 10.31 -21.05 -14.12
C GLU A 145 9.74 -22.35 -14.70
N LYS A 146 10.52 -23.07 -15.51
CA LYS A 146 10.10 -24.41 -15.94
C LYS A 146 9.88 -25.27 -14.69
N PRO A 147 8.77 -26.04 -14.58
CA PRO A 147 8.17 -26.54 -13.32
C PRO A 147 9.01 -27.44 -12.39
N ASN A 148 10.30 -27.65 -12.66
CA ASN A 148 11.13 -28.69 -12.03
C ASN A 148 12.33 -28.18 -11.21
N GLN A 149 12.50 -26.87 -10.96
CA GLN A 149 13.76 -26.37 -10.35
C GLN A 149 13.65 -25.67 -8.99
N VAL A 150 12.49 -25.16 -8.55
CA VAL A 150 12.40 -24.50 -7.23
C VAL A 150 11.24 -25.05 -6.41
N ASN A 151 11.57 -25.57 -5.23
CA ASN A 151 10.59 -25.89 -4.21
C ASN A 151 10.04 -24.59 -3.60
N CYS A 152 9.08 -23.95 -4.25
CA CYS A 152 8.51 -22.67 -3.77
C CYS A 152 7.39 -22.88 -2.74
N SER A 153 7.63 -23.60 -1.64
CA SER A 153 6.68 -23.61 -0.54
C SER A 153 6.47 -22.18 0.01
N ALA A 154 5.39 -21.95 0.77
CA ALA A 154 5.17 -20.64 1.39
C ALA A 154 6.35 -20.28 2.30
N GLU A 155 6.81 -21.24 3.10
CA GLU A 155 7.95 -21.14 4.00
C GLU A 155 9.25 -20.82 3.26
N THR A 156 9.60 -21.56 2.20
CA THR A 156 10.83 -21.32 1.44
C THR A 156 10.79 -19.97 0.72
N THR A 157 9.61 -19.57 0.22
CA THR A 157 9.44 -18.25 -0.39
C THR A 157 9.57 -17.15 0.66
N ALA A 158 8.99 -17.34 1.86
CA ALA A 158 9.11 -16.39 2.96
C ALA A 158 10.57 -16.25 3.44
N GLN A 159 11.29 -17.37 3.56
CA GLN A 159 12.71 -17.35 3.90
C GLN A 159 13.51 -16.57 2.84
N CYS A 160 13.25 -16.81 1.56
CA CYS A 160 13.88 -16.05 0.48
C CYS A 160 13.61 -14.54 0.60
N LEU A 161 12.37 -14.14 0.92
CA LEU A 161 12.01 -12.74 1.16
C LEU A 161 12.75 -12.15 2.37
N LEU A 162 12.89 -12.92 3.46
CA LEU A 162 13.66 -12.54 4.64
C LEU A 162 15.15 -12.38 4.33
N ASP A 163 15.72 -13.24 3.48
CA ASP A 163 17.12 -13.14 3.06
C ASP A 163 17.41 -11.83 2.30
N PHE A 164 16.43 -11.34 1.53
CA PHE A 164 16.49 -10.04 0.84
C PHE A 164 16.06 -8.85 1.72
N SER A 165 15.50 -9.09 2.89
CA SER A 165 14.93 -8.05 3.74
C SER A 165 15.92 -6.99 4.25
N PRO A 166 17.23 -7.26 4.49
CA PRO A 166 18.16 -6.21 4.91
C PRO A 166 18.23 -5.05 3.91
N ILE A 167 18.14 -5.35 2.61
CA ILE A 167 18.09 -4.35 1.53
C ILE A 167 16.78 -3.56 1.59
N ALA A 168 15.66 -4.27 1.77
CA ALA A 168 14.33 -3.66 1.88
C ALA A 168 14.25 -2.68 3.05
N ILE A 169 14.71 -3.11 4.23
CA ILE A 169 14.72 -2.30 5.46
C ILE A 169 15.55 -1.04 5.24
N LEU A 170 16.74 -1.17 4.68
CA LEU A 170 17.64 -0.03 4.50
C LEU A 170 17.08 1.02 3.53
N LEU A 171 16.47 0.57 2.42
CA LEU A 171 15.83 1.48 1.47
C LEU A 171 14.60 2.16 2.06
N SER A 172 13.79 1.40 2.80
CA SER A 172 12.61 1.91 3.50
C SER A 172 13.02 2.96 4.54
N ALA A 173 14.04 2.66 5.35
CA ALA A 173 14.62 3.60 6.31
C ALA A 173 15.10 4.89 5.64
N ALA A 174 15.82 4.79 4.51
CA ALA A 174 16.27 5.95 3.76
C ALA A 174 15.09 6.78 3.22
N ASN A 175 14.03 6.16 2.72
CA ASN A 175 12.82 6.86 2.29
C ASN A 175 12.10 7.57 3.44
N LEU A 176 12.04 6.95 4.63
CA LEU A 176 11.48 7.62 5.82
C LEU A 176 12.32 8.83 6.24
N VAL A 177 13.66 8.75 6.18
CA VAL A 177 14.53 9.90 6.44
C VAL A 177 14.28 11.02 5.43
N LEU A 178 14.14 10.68 4.14
CA LEU A 178 13.84 11.68 3.11
C LEU A 178 12.50 12.37 3.36
N LEU A 179 11.47 11.59 3.68
CA LEU A 179 10.13 12.08 3.96
C LEU A 179 10.11 13.01 5.19
N GLU A 180 10.82 12.64 6.26
CA GLU A 180 10.99 13.45 7.48
C GLU A 180 11.62 14.82 7.19
N HIS A 181 12.45 14.93 6.15
CA HIS A 181 13.10 16.18 5.73
C HIS A 181 12.42 16.82 4.52
N MET A 182 11.21 16.38 4.17
CA MET A 182 10.43 16.84 3.01
C MET A 182 11.24 16.80 1.70
N LYS A 183 12.11 15.81 1.56
CA LYS A 183 12.91 15.58 0.36
C LYS A 183 12.21 14.55 -0.52
N PRO A 184 12.38 14.63 -1.85
CA PRO A 184 11.86 13.61 -2.76
C PRO A 184 12.37 12.22 -2.39
N PRO A 185 11.54 11.16 -2.51
CA PRO A 185 11.92 9.79 -2.20
C PRO A 185 13.08 9.31 -3.10
N LEU A 186 13.69 8.19 -2.72
CA LEU A 186 14.63 7.49 -3.60
C LEU A 186 13.92 7.13 -4.90
N SER A 187 14.63 7.25 -6.02
CA SER A 187 14.09 6.83 -7.31
C SER A 187 13.76 5.33 -7.27
N PRO A 188 12.61 4.89 -7.82
CA PRO A 188 12.34 3.47 -8.04
C PRO A 188 13.40 2.78 -8.92
N LEU A 189 14.10 3.58 -9.73
CA LEU A 189 15.25 3.17 -10.55
C LEU A 189 16.58 3.30 -9.81
N PHE A 190 16.59 3.39 -8.48
CA PHE A 190 17.83 3.29 -7.71
C PHE A 190 18.41 1.88 -7.89
N ASP A 191 19.09 1.67 -9.00
CA ASP A 191 19.78 0.46 -9.40
C ASP A 191 21.17 0.47 -8.76
N ALA A 192 21.19 0.19 -7.46
CA ALA A 192 22.36 -0.46 -6.91
C ALA A 192 22.22 -1.97 -7.25
N PRO A 193 23.06 -2.53 -8.14
CA PRO A 193 23.11 -3.98 -8.43
C PRO A 193 23.71 -4.78 -7.26
N GLN A 194 23.59 -4.26 -6.04
CA GLN A 194 24.34 -4.69 -4.88
C GLN A 194 23.43 -5.61 -4.06
N SER A 195 23.72 -6.90 -4.10
CA SER A 195 23.20 -7.90 -3.14
C SER A 195 23.78 -7.68 -1.72
N ASP A 196 24.74 -6.76 -1.59
CA ASP A 196 25.46 -6.43 -0.36
C ASP A 196 24.82 -5.20 0.32
N PRO A 197 24.24 -5.36 1.53
CA PRO A 197 23.64 -4.27 2.30
C PRO A 197 24.61 -3.13 2.65
N ASP A 198 25.90 -3.42 2.87
CA ASP A 198 26.88 -2.40 3.27
C ASP A 198 27.26 -1.50 2.09
N LEU A 199 27.42 -2.11 0.91
CA LEU A 199 27.65 -1.37 -0.33
C LEU A 199 26.42 -0.55 -0.72
N LEU A 200 25.23 -1.09 -0.51
CA LEU A 200 23.98 -0.35 -0.67
C LEU A 200 23.90 0.85 0.28
N LYS A 201 24.24 0.66 1.57
CA LYS A 201 24.26 1.73 2.58
C LYS A 201 25.18 2.86 2.16
N LYS A 202 26.40 2.55 1.73
CA LYS A 202 27.35 3.54 1.20
C LYS A 202 26.80 4.29 -0.02
N ALA A 203 26.15 3.58 -0.96
CA ALA A 203 25.58 4.20 -2.15
C ALA A 203 24.42 5.15 -1.80
N ILE A 204 23.53 4.74 -0.88
CA ILE A 204 22.45 5.58 -0.37
C ILE A 204 23.04 6.83 0.30
N ILE A 205 23.99 6.66 1.22
CA ILE A 205 24.63 7.79 1.91
C ILE A 205 25.26 8.75 0.90
N ALA A 206 26.03 8.26 -0.07
CA ALA A 206 26.65 9.09 -1.10
C ALA A 206 25.61 9.87 -1.94
N GLN A 207 24.47 9.26 -2.25
CA GLN A 207 23.40 9.94 -2.98
C GLN A 207 22.71 11.02 -2.14
N LEU A 208 22.57 10.76 -0.84
CA LEU A 208 21.83 11.63 0.08
C LEU A 208 22.70 12.72 0.71
N GLN A 209 24.03 12.60 0.65
CA GLN A 209 24.98 13.64 1.11
C GLN A 209 24.71 15.00 0.47
N ASN A 210 24.25 15.03 -0.79
CA ASN A 210 23.91 16.26 -1.50
C ASN A 210 22.57 16.91 -1.06
N LYS A 211 21.80 16.28 -0.16
CA LYS A 211 20.48 16.75 0.26
C LYS A 211 20.48 17.59 1.55
N GLU A 212 21.67 17.93 2.06
CA GLU A 212 21.86 18.78 3.26
C GLU A 212 21.20 18.23 4.53
N ILE A 213 21.12 16.89 4.65
CA ILE A 213 20.62 16.21 5.85
C ILE A 213 21.81 15.95 6.79
N THR A 214 21.79 16.54 7.99
CA THR A 214 22.81 16.28 9.02
C THR A 214 22.57 14.92 9.68
N ASP A 215 23.64 14.30 10.19
CA ASP A 215 23.59 13.04 10.95
C ASP A 215 22.85 11.91 10.19
N LEU A 216 23.03 11.88 8.87
CA LEU A 216 22.29 11.00 7.97
C LEU A 216 22.46 9.51 8.34
N GLU A 217 23.68 9.10 8.68
CA GLU A 217 23.96 7.70 9.05
C GLU A 217 23.17 7.29 10.29
N ASP A 218 23.21 8.12 11.34
CA ASP A 218 22.48 7.89 12.59
C ASP A 218 20.96 7.88 12.36
N LYS A 219 20.45 8.79 11.52
CA LYS A 219 19.03 8.83 11.15
C LYS A 219 18.59 7.56 10.42
N ILE A 220 19.38 7.08 9.45
CA ILE A 220 19.09 5.83 8.74
C ILE A 220 19.14 4.64 9.70
N GLU A 221 20.11 4.60 10.62
CA GLU A 221 20.24 3.53 11.61
C GLU A 221 19.04 3.51 12.57
N ASN A 222 18.61 4.68 13.04
CA ASN A 222 17.43 4.81 13.90
C ASN A 222 16.15 4.33 13.20
N LYS A 223 15.93 4.73 11.93
CA LYS A 223 14.76 4.23 11.16
C LYS A 223 14.88 2.74 10.85
N THR A 224 16.09 2.23 10.61
CA THR A 224 16.36 0.79 10.44
C THR A 224 15.99 0.01 11.70
N ALA A 225 16.38 0.49 12.88
CA ALA A 225 16.04 -0.11 14.16
C ALA A 225 14.52 -0.10 14.40
N ALA A 226 13.84 1.00 14.07
CA ALA A 226 12.37 1.11 14.19
C ALA A 226 11.63 0.14 13.25
N ILE A 227 12.10 -0.06 12.01
CA ILE A 227 11.49 -1.06 11.12
C ILE A 227 11.76 -2.48 11.67
N ARG A 228 12.98 -2.73 12.16
CA ARG A 228 13.33 -4.05 12.74
C ARG A 228 12.56 -4.37 14.01
N SER A 229 12.08 -3.39 14.78
CA SER A 229 11.29 -3.66 15.98
C SER A 229 9.93 -4.29 15.69
N PHE A 230 9.48 -4.29 14.43
CA PHE A 230 8.30 -5.07 14.02
C PHE A 230 8.55 -6.58 14.06
N LEU A 231 9.80 -7.03 13.99
CA LEU A 231 10.18 -8.44 14.18
C LEU A 231 10.19 -8.75 15.69
N GLN A 232 9.00 -8.90 16.28
CA GLN A 232 8.82 -9.02 17.74
C GLN A 232 9.32 -10.36 18.28
N ASP A 233 9.19 -11.45 17.52
CA ASP A 233 9.58 -12.80 17.93
C ASP A 233 10.29 -13.56 16.80
N LEU A 234 11.62 -13.71 16.93
CA LEU A 234 12.47 -14.44 15.99
C LEU A 234 12.29 -15.96 16.04
N THR A 235 11.48 -16.48 16.97
CA THR A 235 11.13 -17.91 17.04
C THR A 235 9.93 -18.28 16.19
N GLU A 236 9.25 -17.29 15.61
CA GLU A 236 8.15 -17.51 14.68
C GLU A 236 8.60 -18.14 13.37
N THR A 237 7.63 -18.69 12.61
CA THR A 237 7.90 -19.22 11.28
C THR A 237 8.33 -18.12 10.31
N PRO A 238 9.09 -18.44 9.25
CA PRO A 238 9.47 -17.46 8.23
C PRO A 238 8.29 -16.68 7.65
N GLU A 239 7.11 -17.30 7.47
CA GLU A 239 5.93 -16.58 6.98
C GLU A 239 5.45 -15.51 7.95
N ASN A 240 5.43 -15.80 9.25
CA ASN A 240 4.99 -14.85 10.26
C ASN A 240 6.01 -13.71 10.43
N GLN A 241 7.31 -14.03 10.47
CA GLN A 241 8.36 -13.01 10.49
C GLN A 241 8.28 -12.07 9.28
N TRP A 242 8.10 -12.64 8.08
CA TRP A 242 7.89 -11.83 6.88
C TRP A 242 6.62 -10.99 6.99
N ASN A 243 5.51 -11.57 7.45
CA ASN A 243 4.25 -10.86 7.61
C ASN A 243 4.39 -9.66 8.55
N GLN A 244 5.09 -9.82 9.67
CA GLN A 244 5.39 -8.74 10.61
C GLN A 244 6.21 -7.64 9.93
N LEU A 245 7.35 -7.99 9.33
CA LEU A 245 8.24 -7.02 8.68
C LEU A 245 7.58 -6.26 7.54
N ASN A 246 6.74 -6.96 6.77
CA ASN A 246 6.07 -6.44 5.59
C ASN A 246 5.04 -5.34 5.90
N HIS A 247 4.79 -5.02 7.18
CA HIS A 247 3.99 -3.84 7.54
C HIS A 247 4.72 -2.53 7.24
N LEU A 248 6.04 -2.51 7.36
CA LEU A 248 6.85 -1.28 7.46
C LEU A 248 8.00 -1.23 6.44
N ILE A 249 7.96 -2.08 5.41
CA ILE A 249 8.82 -1.93 4.24
C ILE A 249 8.08 -1.21 3.11
N ASP A 250 8.81 -0.45 2.32
CA ASP A 250 8.34 0.16 1.07
C ASP A 250 7.99 -0.95 0.06
N GLY A 251 6.70 -1.27 -0.02
CA GLY A 251 6.18 -2.40 -0.78
C GLY A 251 6.39 -2.24 -2.29
N LYS A 252 6.18 -1.04 -2.83
CA LYS A 252 6.43 -0.72 -4.24
C LYS A 252 7.88 -0.90 -4.63
N LEU A 253 8.80 -0.31 -3.88
CA LEU A 253 10.23 -0.43 -4.17
C LEU A 253 10.71 -1.87 -4.03
N PHE A 254 10.24 -2.58 -3.00
CA PHE A 254 10.58 -3.98 -2.81
C PHE A 254 10.04 -4.86 -3.94
N LEU A 255 8.79 -4.65 -4.37
CA LEU A 255 8.19 -5.43 -5.46
C LEU A 255 8.93 -5.22 -6.80
N ILE A 256 9.33 -3.98 -7.12
CA ILE A 256 10.14 -3.69 -8.31
C ILE A 256 11.47 -4.45 -8.24
N ARG A 257 12.15 -4.42 -7.10
CA ARG A 257 13.43 -5.12 -6.91
C ARG A 257 13.26 -6.63 -6.95
N PHE A 258 12.21 -7.16 -6.32
CA PHE A 258 11.86 -8.57 -6.40
C PHE A 258 11.67 -9.00 -7.85
N CYS A 259 10.91 -8.23 -8.64
CA CYS A 259 10.74 -8.52 -10.07
C CYS A 259 12.10 -8.55 -10.79
N LYS A 260 12.98 -7.57 -10.53
CA LYS A 260 14.34 -7.54 -11.10
C LYS A 260 15.19 -8.75 -10.70
N TRP A 261 15.20 -9.15 -9.42
CA TRP A 261 15.99 -10.29 -8.92
C TRP A 261 15.62 -11.60 -9.61
N PHE A 262 14.34 -11.78 -9.94
CA PHE A 262 13.83 -12.98 -10.59
C PHE A 262 13.61 -12.81 -12.11
N GLY A 263 14.12 -11.72 -12.71
CA GLY A 263 14.06 -11.49 -14.15
C GLY A 263 12.65 -11.26 -14.72
N PHE A 264 11.70 -10.83 -13.88
CA PHE A 264 10.36 -10.47 -14.31
C PHE A 264 10.30 -9.08 -14.92
N LYS A 265 9.39 -8.90 -15.87
CA LYS A 265 8.99 -7.57 -16.33
C LYS A 265 8.29 -6.85 -15.19
N ASP A 266 8.51 -5.54 -15.09
CA ASP A 266 7.76 -4.67 -14.18
C ASP A 266 6.24 -4.80 -14.42
N GLY A 267 5.44 -4.62 -13.38
CA GLY A 267 3.97 -4.60 -13.50
C GLY A 267 3.25 -5.93 -13.21
N ARG A 268 3.84 -6.84 -12.41
CA ARG A 268 3.21 -8.11 -11.99
C ARG A 268 2.10 -7.96 -10.93
N ARG A 269 1.75 -6.73 -10.51
CA ARG A 269 0.77 -6.46 -9.44
C ARG A 269 -0.57 -7.14 -9.68
N LEU A 270 -1.14 -6.98 -10.88
CA LEU A 270 -2.45 -7.55 -11.20
C LEU A 270 -2.45 -9.08 -11.25
N GLU A 271 -1.31 -9.68 -11.62
CA GLU A 271 -1.15 -11.14 -11.64
C GLU A 271 -1.02 -11.70 -10.21
N LEU A 272 -0.25 -11.03 -9.35
CA LEU A 272 -0.19 -11.35 -7.92
C LEU A 272 -1.57 -11.19 -7.27
N ALA A 273 -2.30 -10.13 -7.59
CA ALA A 273 -3.66 -9.92 -7.11
C ALA A 273 -4.60 -11.06 -7.52
N SER A 274 -4.53 -11.54 -8.78
CA SER A 274 -5.25 -12.74 -9.21
C SER A 274 -4.88 -13.96 -8.37
N LYS A 275 -3.58 -14.23 -8.19
CA LYS A 275 -3.10 -15.39 -7.42
C LYS A 275 -3.53 -15.33 -5.95
N ILE A 276 -3.56 -14.15 -5.35
CA ILE A 276 -4.07 -13.94 -4.00
C ILE A 276 -5.56 -14.29 -3.93
N SER A 277 -6.36 -13.80 -4.87
CA SER A 277 -7.80 -14.08 -4.95
C SER A 277 -8.10 -15.57 -5.18
N GLU A 278 -7.46 -16.18 -6.18
CA GLU A 278 -7.57 -17.59 -6.57
C GLU A 278 -7.26 -18.57 -5.43
N HIS A 279 -6.54 -18.11 -4.41
CA HIS A 279 -6.09 -18.92 -3.29
C HIS A 279 -6.62 -18.46 -1.94
N HIS A 280 -7.60 -17.55 -1.92
CA HIS A 280 -8.23 -17.02 -0.70
C HIS A 280 -7.20 -16.45 0.29
N LEU A 281 -6.24 -15.67 -0.24
CA LEU A 281 -5.14 -15.08 0.52
C LEU A 281 -5.31 -13.57 0.73
N ILE A 282 -6.49 -13.02 0.43
CA ILE A 282 -6.78 -11.61 0.70
C ILE A 282 -6.72 -11.43 2.22
N ASP A 283 -6.00 -10.40 2.67
CA ASP A 283 -5.81 -10.13 4.09
C ASP A 283 -7.16 -9.88 4.79
N THR A 284 -7.30 -10.41 6.00
CA THR A 284 -8.53 -10.33 6.78
C THR A 284 -8.96 -8.90 7.04
N GLU A 285 -8.02 -7.96 7.21
CA GLU A 285 -8.34 -6.53 7.34
C GLU A 285 -9.20 -6.02 6.18
N ILE A 286 -8.79 -6.37 4.96
CA ILE A 286 -9.44 -5.90 3.74
C ILE A 286 -10.79 -6.61 3.60
N ILE A 287 -10.85 -7.93 3.87
CA ILE A 287 -12.10 -8.68 3.84
C ILE A 287 -13.11 -8.08 4.81
N GLU A 288 -12.75 -7.89 6.08
CA GLU A 288 -13.65 -7.38 7.13
C GLU A 288 -14.17 -5.99 6.80
N PHE A 289 -13.28 -5.08 6.35
CA PHE A 289 -13.69 -3.74 5.95
C PHE A 289 -14.68 -3.78 4.78
N MET A 290 -14.38 -4.60 3.78
CA MET A 290 -15.23 -4.75 2.62
C MET A 290 -16.59 -5.36 3.04
N GLU A 291 -16.62 -6.43 3.84
CA GLU A 291 -17.86 -7.06 4.29
C GLU A 291 -18.78 -6.06 5.01
N MET A 292 -18.20 -5.22 5.87
CA MET A 292 -18.91 -4.10 6.50
C MET A 292 -19.55 -3.15 5.48
N LEU A 293 -18.84 -2.80 4.39
CA LEU A 293 -19.42 -1.98 3.32
C LEU A 293 -20.57 -2.70 2.61
N LYS A 294 -20.39 -3.98 2.27
CA LYS A 294 -21.45 -4.76 1.62
C LYS A 294 -22.71 -4.83 2.48
N GLU A 295 -22.57 -5.09 3.78
CA GLU A 295 -23.70 -5.10 4.70
C GLU A 295 -24.43 -3.76 4.77
N LYS A 296 -23.68 -2.65 4.76
CA LYS A 296 -24.26 -1.31 4.71
C LYS A 296 -25.01 -1.08 3.40
N ALA A 297 -24.44 -1.48 2.26
CA ALA A 297 -25.06 -1.32 0.95
C ALA A 297 -26.37 -2.11 0.82
N VAL A 298 -26.41 -3.34 1.35
CA VAL A 298 -27.64 -4.16 1.36
C VAL A 298 -28.77 -3.49 2.15
N ARG A 299 -28.46 -2.69 3.18
CA ARG A 299 -29.46 -1.95 3.97
C ARG A 299 -29.96 -0.67 3.29
N LEU A 300 -29.34 -0.23 2.19
CA LEU A 300 -29.78 0.92 1.40
C LEU A 300 -30.86 0.56 0.37
N VAL A 301 -30.98 -0.74 0.04
CA VAL A 301 -31.97 -1.31 -0.90
C VAL A 301 -33.23 -1.73 -0.14
#